data_AF-A0A8J3ENV0-F1
#
_entry.id   AF-A0A8J3ENV0-F1
#
_cell.length_a   1.000
_cell.length_b   1.000
_cell.length_c   1.000
_cell.angle_alpha   90.00
_cell.angle_beta   90.00
_cell.angle_gamma   90.00
#
_symmetry.space_group_name_H-M   'P 1'
#
loop_
_entity.id
_entity.type
_entity.pdbx_description
1 polymer ?
#
loop_
_entity_poly.entity_id
_entity_poly.type
_entity_poly.pdbx_seq_one_letter_code
_entity_poly.pdbx_strand_id
1 'polypeptide(L)'
;MLKKCLALLSALSVVLLFVMGTSYAKTVTSGDMFKAFQKQYSDENYDYKKGSLKITDVQTINLNQPITVKNGDKEVTVNQVQIGVAHFKTVRDYIFFKDWKEYAYYAPEQNLILTEGDVTGVSQIKDFEKQHESKVSLELGPIVGLCLLVIIIPLLFAYIWLRFKYNSLDFKLQNGMLEENNRLR
;
A
#
# COMPACT_ATOMS: atom_id res chain seq x y z
N MET A 1 30.97 5.27 19.59
CA MET A 1 29.57 5.76 19.47
C MET A 1 28.88 5.29 18.18
N LEU A 2 29.55 5.31 17.02
CA LEU A 2 29.01 4.85 15.73
C LEU A 2 28.38 3.44 15.73
N LYS A 3 29.01 2.46 16.39
CA LYS A 3 28.50 1.07 16.51
C LYS A 3 27.19 0.97 17.29
N LYS A 4 26.97 1.85 18.28
CA LYS A 4 25.73 1.90 19.07
C LYS A 4 24.58 2.51 18.27
N CYS A 5 24.87 3.54 17.46
CA CYS A 5 23.88 4.13 16.54
C CYS A 5 23.48 3.18 15.41
N LEU A 6 24.43 2.42 14.82
CA LEU A 6 24.10 1.42 13.79
C LEU A 6 23.24 0.28 14.34
N ALA A 7 23.54 -0.20 15.55
CA ALA A 7 22.75 -1.24 16.20
C ALA A 7 21.31 -0.77 16.46
N LEU A 8 21.14 0.48 16.90
CA LEU A 8 19.83 1.08 17.14
C LEU A 8 19.02 1.25 15.85
N LEU A 9 19.67 1.64 14.75
CA LEU A 9 19.03 1.76 13.43
C LEU A 9 18.58 0.40 12.89
N SER A 10 19.43 -0.63 13.05
CA SER A 10 19.11 -2.00 12.63
C SER A 10 17.97 -2.63 13.44
N ALA A 11 17.92 -2.37 14.75
CA ALA A 11 16.84 -2.83 15.61
C ALA A 11 15.51 -2.16 15.25
N LEU A 12 15.53 -0.86 14.93
CA LEU A 12 14.33 -0.13 14.52
C LEU A 12 13.77 -0.64 13.18
N SER A 13 14.63 -1.02 12.22
CA SER A 13 14.19 -1.61 10.94
C SER A 13 13.59 -3.00 11.07
N VAL A 14 14.05 -3.84 12.00
CA VAL A 14 13.50 -5.20 12.20
C VAL A 14 12.14 -5.14 12.89
N VAL A 15 11.95 -4.21 13.83
CA VAL A 15 10.66 -4.00 14.51
C VAL A 15 9.61 -3.46 13.54
N LEU A 16 9.98 -2.59 12.58
CA LEU A 16 9.04 -2.05 11.60
C LEU A 16 8.50 -3.11 10.62
N LEU A 17 9.29 -4.15 10.32
CA LEU A 17 8.92 -5.20 9.36
C LEU A 17 7.96 -6.25 9.95
N PHE A 18 7.86 -6.36 11.28
CA PHE A 18 7.07 -7.42 11.95
C PHE A 18 5.65 -7.00 12.35
N VAL A 19 5.25 -5.74 12.16
CA VAL A 19 3.92 -5.21 12.56
C VAL A 19 2.86 -5.38 11.45
N MET A 20 3.10 -6.19 10.42
CA MET A 20 2.08 -6.52 9.41
C MET A 20 1.24 -7.73 9.86
N GLY A 21 0.34 -7.51 10.82
CA GLY A 21 -0.64 -8.50 11.26
C GLY A 21 -1.71 -8.74 10.19
N THR A 22 -1.82 -9.97 9.69
CA THR A 22 -2.90 -10.37 8.78
C THR A 22 -4.13 -10.80 9.59
N SER A 23 -5.17 -9.96 9.60
CA SER A 23 -6.48 -10.34 10.15
C SER A 23 -7.26 -11.16 9.13
N TYR A 24 -7.67 -12.37 9.51
CA TYR A 24 -8.41 -13.29 8.64
C TYR A 24 -9.92 -13.02 8.76
N ALA A 25 -10.46 -12.16 7.90
CA ALA A 25 -11.89 -12.01 7.69
C ALA A 25 -12.40 -13.01 6.62
N LYS A 26 -13.66 -13.42 6.72
CA LYS A 26 -14.30 -14.27 5.69
C LYS A 26 -14.28 -13.51 4.35
N THR A 27 -13.43 -13.98 3.45
CA THR A 27 -13.13 -13.32 2.18
C THR A 27 -13.88 -14.02 1.06
N VAL A 28 -14.71 -13.28 0.34
CA VAL A 28 -15.34 -13.70 -0.90
C VAL A 28 -14.38 -13.40 -2.05
N THR A 29 -14.02 -14.45 -2.78
CA THR A 29 -13.07 -14.41 -3.93
C THR A 29 -13.75 -14.77 -5.25
N SER A 30 -15.07 -14.98 -5.24
CA SER A 30 -15.85 -15.41 -6.40
C SER A 30 -17.30 -14.94 -6.27
N GLY A 31 -17.94 -14.57 -7.38
CA GLY A 31 -19.34 -14.13 -7.42
C GLY A 31 -19.53 -12.95 -8.38
N ASP A 32 -20.77 -12.56 -8.63
CA ASP A 32 -21.07 -11.49 -9.58
C ASP A 32 -20.64 -10.12 -9.06
N MET A 33 -20.85 -9.85 -7.76
CA MET A 33 -20.30 -8.68 -7.06
C MET A 33 -18.76 -8.62 -7.22
N PHE A 34 -18.06 -9.71 -6.97
CA PHE A 34 -16.60 -9.76 -7.10
C PHE A 34 -16.13 -9.45 -8.52
N LYS A 35 -16.77 -10.04 -9.53
CA LYS A 35 -16.42 -9.80 -10.94
C LYS A 35 -16.71 -8.36 -11.35
N ALA A 36 -17.83 -7.79 -10.91
CA ALA A 36 -18.22 -6.42 -11.21
C ALA A 36 -17.18 -5.43 -10.66
N PHE A 37 -16.84 -5.56 -9.37
CA PHE A 37 -15.81 -4.71 -8.74
C PHE A 37 -14.41 -4.96 -9.28
N GLN A 38 -14.06 -6.21 -9.60
CA GLN A 38 -12.76 -6.50 -10.21
C GLN A 38 -12.58 -5.79 -11.55
N LYS A 39 -13.64 -5.77 -12.37
CA LYS A 39 -13.63 -5.04 -13.63
C LYS A 39 -13.55 -3.53 -13.39
N GLN A 40 -14.43 -2.98 -12.56
CA GLN A 40 -14.45 -1.54 -12.28
C GLN A 40 -13.09 -1.04 -11.78
N TYR A 41 -12.51 -1.66 -10.76
CA TYR A 41 -11.24 -1.21 -10.20
C TYR A 41 -10.07 -1.36 -11.17
N SER A 42 -10.08 -2.41 -12.01
CA SER A 42 -9.07 -2.59 -13.04
C SER A 42 -9.17 -1.56 -14.17
N ASP A 43 -10.37 -1.04 -14.45
CA ASP A 43 -10.61 -0.05 -15.49
C ASP A 43 -10.35 1.38 -14.98
N GLU A 44 -10.73 1.68 -13.73
CA GLU A 44 -10.59 3.02 -13.13
C GLU A 44 -9.17 3.31 -12.63
N ASN A 45 -8.44 2.28 -12.17
CA ASN A 45 -7.11 2.46 -11.57
C ASN A 45 -6.04 1.84 -12.48
N TYR A 46 -5.28 2.68 -13.18
CA TYR A 46 -4.18 2.22 -14.04
C TYR A 46 -3.08 1.47 -13.25
N ASP A 47 -2.91 1.80 -11.97
CA ASP A 47 -1.95 1.20 -11.05
C ASP A 47 -2.57 0.04 -10.23
N TYR A 48 -3.74 -0.48 -10.64
CA TYR A 48 -4.38 -1.62 -9.99
C TYR A 48 -3.51 -2.88 -9.99
N LYS A 49 -3.31 -3.47 -8.80
CA LYS A 49 -2.63 -4.75 -8.66
C LYS A 49 -3.59 -5.88 -8.96
N LYS A 50 -3.43 -6.52 -10.13
CA LYS A 50 -4.21 -7.70 -10.53
C LYS A 50 -4.17 -8.79 -9.44
N GLY A 51 -5.34 -9.36 -9.15
CA GLY A 51 -5.51 -10.39 -8.12
C GLY A 51 -5.46 -9.90 -6.67
N SER A 52 -5.38 -8.58 -6.43
CA SER A 52 -5.37 -8.03 -5.07
C SER A 52 -6.76 -7.84 -4.46
N LEU A 53 -7.83 -7.83 -5.28
CA LEU A 53 -9.19 -7.63 -4.80
C LEU A 53 -9.62 -8.77 -3.87
N LYS A 54 -10.20 -8.39 -2.74
CA LYS A 54 -10.86 -9.24 -1.76
C LYS A 54 -12.09 -8.51 -1.27
N ILE A 55 -13.24 -9.17 -1.20
CA ILE A 55 -14.43 -8.56 -0.59
C ILE A 55 -14.73 -9.33 0.69
N THR A 56 -14.74 -8.66 1.83
CA THR A 56 -15.01 -9.28 3.13
C THR A 56 -16.37 -8.84 3.67
N ASP A 57 -16.85 -9.58 4.67
CA ASP A 57 -18.03 -9.21 5.46
C ASP A 57 -19.28 -8.98 4.59
N VAL A 58 -19.41 -9.76 3.51
CA VAL A 58 -20.51 -9.64 2.56
C VAL A 58 -21.83 -10.01 3.24
N GLN A 59 -22.80 -9.09 3.18
CA GLN A 59 -24.15 -9.25 3.67
C GLN A 59 -25.15 -8.87 2.58
N THR A 60 -26.27 -9.56 2.54
CA THR A 60 -27.38 -9.21 1.63
C THR A 60 -28.49 -8.58 2.43
N ILE A 61 -28.87 -7.37 2.06
CA ILE A 61 -29.91 -6.56 2.69
C ILE A 61 -31.10 -6.52 1.74
N ASN A 62 -32.23 -7.05 2.19
CA ASN A 62 -33.50 -6.88 1.49
C ASN A 62 -34.12 -5.56 1.95
N LEU A 63 -34.41 -4.67 1.01
CA LEU A 63 -34.95 -3.35 1.28
C LEU A 63 -36.46 -3.44 1.48
N ASN A 64 -36.95 -2.89 2.59
CA ASN A 64 -38.39 -2.77 2.83
C ASN A 64 -39.05 -1.73 1.91
N GLN A 65 -38.26 -0.76 1.44
CA GLN A 65 -38.66 0.24 0.47
C GLN A 65 -37.64 0.22 -0.68
N PRO A 66 -38.08 -0.03 -1.92
CA PRO A 66 -37.16 -0.04 -3.05
C PRO A 66 -36.50 1.33 -3.24
N ILE A 67 -35.25 1.32 -3.68
CA ILE A 67 -34.53 2.52 -4.13
C ILE A 67 -34.55 2.57 -5.67
N THR A 68 -34.68 3.77 -6.23
CA THR A 68 -34.57 3.98 -7.68
C THR A 68 -33.20 4.53 -7.99
N VAL A 69 -32.46 3.83 -8.85
CA VAL A 69 -31.09 4.17 -9.23
C VAL A 69 -31.00 4.32 -10.74
N LYS A 70 -30.09 5.18 -11.22
CA LYS A 70 -29.87 5.36 -12.66
C LYS A 70 -28.84 4.37 -13.17
N ASN A 71 -29.21 3.62 -14.21
CA ASN A 71 -28.31 2.77 -14.97
C ASN A 71 -28.25 3.30 -16.42
N GLY A 72 -27.30 4.20 -16.67
CA GLY A 72 -27.27 4.99 -17.91
C GLY A 72 -28.51 5.88 -18.02
N ASP A 73 -29.25 5.76 -19.12
CA ASP A 73 -30.47 6.55 -19.38
C ASP A 73 -31.74 5.97 -18.74
N LYS A 74 -31.63 4.84 -18.03
CA LYS A 74 -32.78 4.13 -17.45
C LYS A 74 -32.78 4.21 -15.94
N GLU A 75 -33.96 4.47 -15.37
CA GLU A 75 -34.20 4.32 -13.94
C GLU A 75 -34.59 2.88 -13.64
N VAL A 76 -33.94 2.30 -12.63
CA VAL A 76 -34.14 0.90 -12.24
C VAL A 76 -34.45 0.85 -10.75
N THR A 77 -35.48 0.07 -10.40
CA THR A 77 -35.89 -0.16 -9.03
C THR A 77 -35.09 -1.33 -8.45
N VAL A 78 -34.46 -1.10 -7.29
CA VAL A 78 -33.62 -2.07 -6.57
C VAL A 78 -34.32 -2.43 -5.27
N ASN A 79 -34.58 -3.73 -5.08
CA ASN A 79 -35.21 -4.27 -3.85
C ASN A 79 -34.19 -4.93 -2.92
N GLN A 80 -32.99 -5.23 -3.42
CA GLN A 80 -31.97 -5.96 -2.69
C GLN A 80 -30.60 -5.36 -2.95
N VAL A 81 -29.81 -5.22 -1.89
CA VAL A 81 -28.43 -4.71 -1.95
C VAL A 81 -27.51 -5.70 -1.25
N GLN A 82 -26.47 -6.14 -1.94
CA GLN A 82 -25.31 -6.79 -1.35
C GLN A 82 -24.31 -5.71 -0.94
N ILE A 83 -23.94 -5.71 0.33
CA ILE A 83 -22.91 -4.84 0.89
C ILE A 83 -21.73 -5.67 1.34
N GLY A 84 -20.52 -5.15 1.18
CA GLY A 84 -19.31 -5.74 1.73
C GLY A 84 -18.20 -4.70 1.83
N VAL A 85 -17.05 -5.14 2.33
CA VAL A 85 -15.84 -4.31 2.39
C VAL A 85 -14.88 -4.79 1.30
N ALA A 86 -14.67 -3.98 0.27
CA ALA A 86 -13.68 -4.25 -0.76
C ALA A 86 -12.29 -3.82 -0.29
N HIS A 87 -11.36 -4.75 -0.41
CA HIS A 87 -9.94 -4.56 -0.17
C HIS A 87 -9.19 -4.76 -1.48
N PHE A 88 -8.45 -3.76 -1.94
CA PHE A 88 -7.59 -3.92 -3.12
C PHE A 88 -6.31 -3.12 -2.96
N LYS A 89 -5.30 -3.45 -3.77
CA LYS A 89 -4.01 -2.77 -3.76
C LYS A 89 -3.77 -2.06 -5.08
N THR A 90 -3.17 -0.88 -5.03
CA THR A 90 -2.54 -0.24 -6.19
C THR A 90 -1.03 -0.17 -5.98
N VAL A 91 -0.26 -0.30 -7.07
CA VAL A 91 1.20 -0.26 -7.07
C VAL A 91 1.64 0.68 -8.18
N ARG A 92 2.10 1.87 -7.79
CA ARG A 92 2.63 2.86 -8.71
C ARG A 92 4.15 2.81 -8.74
N ASP A 93 4.71 2.86 -9.94
CA ASP A 93 6.16 2.85 -10.21
C ASP A 93 6.93 1.73 -9.50
N TYR A 94 6.26 0.60 -9.21
CA TYR A 94 6.79 -0.55 -8.46
C TYR A 94 7.20 -0.29 -6.99
N ILE A 95 7.06 0.95 -6.50
CA ILE A 95 7.55 1.36 -5.18
C ILE A 95 6.48 2.01 -4.30
N PHE A 96 5.38 2.51 -4.87
CA PHE A 96 4.30 3.11 -4.10
C PHE A 96 3.14 2.13 -3.98
N PHE A 97 3.09 1.42 -2.86
CA PHE A 97 2.02 0.49 -2.55
C PHE A 97 0.94 1.20 -1.75
N LYS A 98 -0.30 1.15 -2.24
CA LYS A 98 -1.46 1.74 -1.59
C LYS A 98 -2.50 0.67 -1.37
N ASP A 99 -2.95 0.56 -0.13
CA ASP A 99 -3.99 -0.35 0.31
C ASP A 99 -5.29 0.43 0.43
N TRP A 100 -6.27 -0.01 -0.33
CA TRP A 100 -7.63 0.54 -0.34
C TRP A 100 -8.54 -0.40 0.42
N LYS A 101 -9.34 0.16 1.32
CA LYS A 101 -10.43 -0.50 2.02
C LYS A 101 -11.65 0.40 1.88
N GLU A 102 -12.62 -0.01 1.08
CA GLU A 102 -13.80 0.79 0.73
C GLU A 102 -15.06 -0.05 0.85
N TYR A 103 -16.21 0.61 1.01
CA TYR A 103 -17.50 -0.06 0.97
C TYR A 103 -17.86 -0.42 -0.46
N ALA A 104 -18.38 -1.63 -0.63
CA ALA A 104 -18.79 -2.15 -1.92
C ALA A 104 -20.28 -2.43 -1.87
N TYR A 105 -21.06 -1.69 -2.65
CA TYR A 105 -22.50 -1.83 -2.77
C TYR A 105 -22.86 -2.39 -4.14
N TYR A 106 -23.68 -3.44 -4.17
CA TYR A 106 -24.03 -4.14 -5.40
C TYR A 106 -25.51 -4.53 -5.40
N ALA A 107 -26.21 -4.22 -6.48
CA ALA A 107 -27.58 -4.64 -6.73
C ALA A 107 -27.56 -5.94 -7.58
N PRO A 108 -27.77 -7.12 -6.98
CA PRO A 108 -27.61 -8.40 -7.67
C PRO A 108 -28.66 -8.63 -8.77
N GLU A 109 -29.90 -8.21 -8.56
CA GLU A 109 -30.99 -8.39 -9.53
C GLU A 109 -30.74 -7.57 -10.82
N GLN A 110 -30.16 -6.39 -10.68
CA GLN A 110 -29.89 -5.45 -11.77
C GLN A 110 -28.46 -5.58 -12.30
N ASN A 111 -27.62 -6.42 -11.68
CA ASN A 111 -26.18 -6.55 -11.93
C ASN A 111 -25.48 -5.17 -12.00
N LEU A 112 -25.74 -4.33 -11.00
CA LEU A 112 -25.32 -2.93 -10.98
C LEU A 112 -24.51 -2.63 -9.72
N ILE A 113 -23.39 -1.92 -9.89
CA ILE A 113 -22.63 -1.38 -8.76
C ILE A 113 -23.32 -0.08 -8.32
N LEU A 114 -23.60 0.03 -7.03
CA LEU A 114 -24.24 1.20 -6.45
C LEU A 114 -23.21 2.13 -5.83
N THR A 115 -23.49 3.43 -5.85
CA THR A 115 -22.68 4.44 -5.18
C THR A 115 -23.19 4.70 -3.78
N GLU A 116 -22.37 5.32 -2.91
CA GLU A 116 -22.78 5.74 -1.56
C GLU A 116 -24.03 6.65 -1.59
N GLY A 117 -24.15 7.48 -2.64
CA GLY A 117 -25.31 8.35 -2.84
C GLY A 117 -26.62 7.60 -3.10
N ASP A 118 -26.55 6.42 -3.73
CA ASP A 118 -27.72 5.59 -4.02
C ASP A 118 -28.28 4.91 -2.75
N VAL A 119 -27.40 4.64 -1.77
CA VAL A 119 -27.71 3.84 -0.58
C VAL A 119 -27.82 4.66 0.71
N THR A 120 -27.55 5.96 0.68
CA THR A 120 -27.52 6.84 1.87
C THR A 120 -28.81 6.83 2.71
N GLY A 121 -29.96 6.50 2.11
CA GLY A 121 -31.26 6.47 2.78
C GLY A 121 -31.54 5.16 3.52
N VAL A 122 -30.71 4.13 3.38
CA VAL A 122 -30.94 2.79 3.94
C VAL A 122 -30.26 2.67 5.29
N SER A 123 -31.05 2.64 6.37
CA SER A 123 -30.53 2.59 7.75
C SER A 123 -29.63 1.38 8.03
N GLN A 124 -29.98 0.21 7.48
CA GLN A 124 -29.22 -1.03 7.64
C GLN A 124 -27.80 -0.92 7.04
N ILE A 125 -27.65 -0.17 5.95
CA ILE A 125 -26.35 0.08 5.31
C ILE A 125 -25.50 1.01 6.19
N LYS A 126 -26.12 2.07 6.73
CA LYS A 126 -25.44 2.98 7.66
C LYS A 126 -24.95 2.27 8.93
N ASP A 127 -25.70 1.29 9.42
CA ASP A 127 -25.28 0.50 10.58
C ASP A 127 -24.12 -0.45 10.24
N PHE A 128 -24.08 -0.98 9.01
CA PHE A 128 -22.93 -1.75 8.52
C PHE A 128 -21.65 -0.90 8.42
N GLU A 129 -21.75 0.32 7.88
CA GLU A 129 -20.64 1.26 7.75
C GLU A 129 -20.07 1.70 9.10
N LYS A 130 -20.90 1.80 10.15
CA LYS A 130 -20.42 2.08 11.51
C LYS A 130 -19.62 0.92 12.10
N GLN A 131 -19.90 -0.32 11.68
CA GLN A 131 -19.24 -1.52 12.20
C GLN A 131 -17.91 -1.80 11.51
N HIS A 132 -17.73 -1.30 10.28
CA HIS A 132 -16.55 -1.58 9.47
C HIS A 132 -15.92 -0.27 9.01
N GLU A 133 -14.66 -0.01 9.36
CA GLU A 133 -14.00 1.21 8.87
C GLU A 133 -13.60 1.10 7.39
N SER A 134 -13.97 2.08 6.59
CA SER A 134 -13.33 2.39 5.31
C SER A 134 -12.03 3.17 5.55
N LYS A 135 -10.94 2.77 4.91
CA LYS A 135 -9.63 3.42 5.07
C LYS A 135 -8.75 3.22 3.86
N VAL A 136 -8.06 4.28 3.49
CA VAL A 136 -7.01 4.23 2.49
C VAL A 136 -5.67 4.45 3.18
N SER A 137 -4.73 3.54 2.99
CA SER A 137 -3.40 3.62 3.60
C SER A 137 -2.30 3.45 2.56
N LEU A 138 -1.23 4.23 2.72
CA LEU A 138 -0.02 4.13 1.91
C LEU A 138 1.03 3.34 2.69
N GLU A 139 1.66 2.35 2.06
CA GLU A 139 2.78 1.64 2.66
C GLU A 139 3.98 2.60 2.73
N LEU A 140 4.37 3.00 3.95
CA LEU A 140 5.45 3.98 4.16
C LEU A 140 6.85 3.37 4.01
N GLY A 141 6.97 2.04 4.03
CA GLY A 141 8.25 1.33 3.98
C GLY A 141 9.16 1.77 2.81
N PRO A 142 8.67 1.74 1.56
CA PRO A 142 9.44 2.18 0.39
C PRO A 142 9.87 3.65 0.47
N ILE A 143 9.01 4.53 0.96
CA ILE A 143 9.31 5.96 1.11
C ILE A 143 10.43 6.16 2.13
N VAL A 144 10.33 5.50 3.28
CA VAL A 144 11.39 5.52 4.30
C VAL A 144 12.69 4.96 3.75
N GLY A 145 12.63 3.88 2.95
CA GLY A 145 13.78 3.32 2.25
C GLY A 145 14.48 4.33 1.35
N LEU A 146 13.73 5.07 0.52
CA LEU A 146 14.27 6.14 -0.32
C LEU A 146 14.93 7.26 0.51
N CYS A 147 14.28 7.68 1.60
CA CYS A 147 14.85 8.67 2.52
C CYS A 147 16.17 8.19 3.15
N LEU A 148 16.26 6.90 3.51
CA LEU A 148 17.50 6.33 4.04
C LEU A 148 18.62 6.32 2.99
N LEU A 149 18.32 6.06 1.72
CA LEU A 149 19.32 6.08 0.64
C LEU A 149 19.96 7.47 0.47
N VAL A 150 19.19 8.54 0.66
CA VAL A 150 19.72 9.92 0.63
C VAL A 150 20.79 10.16 1.70
N ILE A 151 20.74 9.43 2.82
CA ILE A 151 21.75 9.54 3.89
C ILE A 151 22.88 8.52 3.68
N ILE A 152 22.54 7.28 3.36
CA ILE A 152 23.49 6.18 3.22
C ILE A 152 24.45 6.43 2.06
N ILE A 153 23.96 6.90 0.91
CA ILE A 153 24.79 7.08 -0.29
C ILE A 153 25.90 8.13 -0.04
N PRO A 154 25.62 9.36 0.43
CA PRO A 154 26.67 10.32 0.76
C PRO A 154 27.64 9.83 1.83
N LEU A 155 27.17 9.10 2.84
CA LEU A 155 28.05 8.52 3.87
C LEU A 155 29.00 7.46 3.29
N LEU A 156 28.52 6.62 2.38
CA LEU A 156 29.36 5.67 1.66
C LEU A 156 30.40 6.39 0.79
N PHE A 157 29.99 7.41 0.03
CA PHE A 157 30.91 8.24 -0.74
C PHE A 157 31.95 8.93 0.14
N ALA A 158 31.56 9.50 1.28
CA ALA A 158 32.47 10.11 2.22
C ALA A 158 33.45 9.11 2.83
N TYR A 159 32.98 7.90 3.18
CA TYR A 159 33.82 6.82 3.71
C TYR A 159 34.85 6.35 2.68
N ILE A 160 34.41 6.09 1.45
CA ILE A 160 35.27 5.73 0.32
C ILE A 160 36.28 6.85 0.08
N TRP A 161 35.83 8.09 -0.06
CA TRP A 161 36.69 9.26 -0.24
C TRP A 161 37.75 9.33 0.85
N LEU A 162 37.37 9.28 2.13
CA LEU A 162 38.32 9.36 3.25
C LEU A 162 39.37 8.25 3.18
N ARG A 163 38.97 7.03 2.81
CA ARG A 163 39.92 5.90 2.69
C ARG A 163 40.89 6.07 1.52
N PHE A 164 40.43 6.61 0.39
CA PHE A 164 41.26 6.75 -0.82
C PHE A 164 42.03 8.07 -0.89
N LYS A 165 41.57 9.13 -0.22
CA LYS A 165 42.24 10.45 -0.17
C LYS A 165 43.67 10.35 0.34
N TYR A 166 43.88 9.51 1.36
CA TYR A 166 45.19 9.33 2.00
C TYR A 166 46.04 8.23 1.35
N ASN A 167 45.49 7.50 0.37
CA ASN A 167 46.17 6.40 -0.29
C ASN A 167 46.70 6.79 -1.69
N SER A 168 46.49 8.03 -2.12
CA SER A 168 47.06 8.56 -3.35
C SER A 168 48.58 8.73 -3.22
N LEU A 169 49.31 8.46 -4.30
CA LEU A 169 50.77 8.60 -4.36
C LEU A 169 51.20 10.03 -4.03
N ASP A 170 50.41 11.00 -4.49
CA ASP A 170 50.63 12.43 -4.30
C ASP A 170 50.51 12.87 -2.84
N PHE A 171 49.51 12.34 -2.11
CA PHE A 171 49.38 12.59 -0.66
C PHE A 171 50.53 11.96 0.14
N LYS A 172 51.02 10.78 -0.27
CA LYS A 172 52.17 10.11 0.38
C LYS A 172 53.49 10.83 0.10
N LEU A 173 53.67 11.36 -1.11
CA LEU A 173 54.81 12.19 -1.51
C LEU A 173 54.86 13.51 -0.74
N GLN A 174 53.73 14.24 -0.64
CA GLN A 174 53.68 15.54 0.02
C GLN A 174 53.84 15.48 1.55
N ASN A 175 53.46 14.37 2.18
CA ASN A 175 53.54 14.22 3.64
C ASN A 175 54.75 13.39 4.12
N GLY A 176 55.73 13.12 3.25
CA GLY A 176 56.95 12.40 3.61
C GLY A 176 56.73 10.96 4.10
N MET A 177 55.56 10.37 3.84
CA MET A 177 55.19 9.03 4.34
C MET A 177 55.72 7.88 3.45
N LEU A 178 56.62 8.19 2.52
CA LEU A 178 57.38 7.22 1.74
C LEU A 178 58.75 7.01 2.39
N GLU A 179 58.81 6.51 3.62
CA GLU A 179 60.10 6.21 4.24
C GLU A 179 60.55 4.76 3.94
N GLU A 180 61.70 4.70 3.28
CA GLU A 180 62.87 3.92 3.70
C GLU A 180 62.79 2.38 3.66
N ASN A 181 62.33 1.80 2.54
CA ASN A 181 62.51 0.35 2.30
C ASN A 181 63.83 0.01 1.56
N ASN A 182 64.82 0.91 1.55
CA ASN A 182 66.05 0.78 0.76
C ASN A 182 67.37 0.88 1.57
N ARG A 183 67.33 0.74 2.90
CA ARG A 183 68.56 0.74 3.74
C ARG A 183 69.08 -0.65 4.16
N LEU A 184 68.73 -1.71 3.43
CA LEU A 184 69.32 -3.04 3.60
C LEU A 184 69.66 -3.65 2.22
N ARG A 185 70.66 -3.10 1.54
CA ARG A 185 71.43 -3.80 0.50
C ARG A 185 72.88 -3.32 0.52
#